data_AF-A0A9E5J230-F1
#
_entry.id   AF-A0A9E5J230-F1
#
_cell.length_a   1.000
_cell.length_b   1.000
_cell.length_c   1.000
_cell.angle_alpha   90.00
_cell.angle_beta   90.00
_cell.angle_gamma   90.00
#
_symmetry.space_group_name_H-M   'P 1'
#
loop_
_entity.id
_entity.type
_entity.pdbx_description
1 polymer ?
#
loop_
_entity_poly.entity_id
_entity_poly.type
_entity_poly.pdbx_seq_one_letter_code
_entity_poly.pdbx_strand_id
1 'polypeptide(L)'
;MRPWVGFALLLGLLNGGLKAAPRDEPLERIGFGSCYKPEKQTSLWAEVKKLDPQLWIWLGDNFYNDWVGGKYIRFNDDPHAFTKGYEKLGKSEGMAALQKLRPDHVMATWDDHDFGKNDA
;
A
#
# COMPACT_ATOMS: atom_id res chain seq x y z
N MET A 1 44.99 33.80 38.10
CA MET A 1 43.98 34.73 37.57
C MET A 1 42.71 33.92 37.29
N ARG A 2 41.70 34.04 38.16
CA ARG A 2 40.30 33.63 37.89
C ARG A 2 39.68 34.71 36.95
N PRO A 3 38.36 34.73 36.60
CA PRO A 3 37.28 33.72 36.68
C PRO A 3 36.31 33.68 35.45
N TRP A 4 35.24 32.87 35.56
CA TRP A 4 33.85 33.04 35.05
C TRP A 4 33.32 32.06 33.99
N VAL A 5 32.57 31.09 34.52
CA VAL A 5 31.20 30.69 34.15
C VAL A 5 30.50 31.62 33.15
N GLY A 6 29.93 31.02 32.11
CA GLY A 6 28.97 31.68 31.21
C GLY A 6 27.97 30.68 30.66
N PHE A 7 26.97 30.32 31.46
CA PHE A 7 25.74 29.70 31.01
C PHE A 7 24.97 30.76 30.20
N ALA A 8 24.79 30.56 28.90
CA ALA A 8 23.92 31.40 28.09
C ALA A 8 22.80 30.53 27.51
N LEU A 9 21.72 30.44 28.28
CA LEU A 9 20.42 30.02 27.81
C LEU A 9 19.69 31.29 27.38
N LEU A 10 19.38 31.45 26.10
CA LEU A 10 18.41 32.44 25.63
C LEU A 10 17.82 32.01 24.27
N LEU A 11 16.72 31.25 24.40
CA LEU A 11 15.45 31.47 23.71
C LEU A 11 15.53 31.82 22.22
N GLY A 12 15.78 30.80 21.40
CA GLY A 12 15.38 30.82 20.00
C GLY A 12 13.87 30.68 19.86
N LEU A 13 13.18 31.81 19.91
CA LEU A 13 11.86 32.13 19.36
C LEU A 13 11.00 30.93 18.91
N LEU A 14 10.01 30.63 19.74
CA LEU A 14 8.74 29.99 19.40
C LEU A 14 8.03 30.77 18.27
N ASN A 15 8.47 30.60 17.02
CA ASN A 15 7.78 31.12 15.83
C ASN A 15 7.37 30.01 14.85
N GLY A 16 7.43 28.75 15.29
CA GLY A 16 6.62 27.70 14.70
C GLY A 16 5.24 27.78 15.34
N GLY A 17 4.33 28.60 14.82
CA GLY A 17 2.92 28.49 15.19
C GLY A 17 2.55 27.01 15.16
N LEU A 18 1.91 26.50 16.21
CA LEU A 18 1.41 25.13 16.21
C LEU A 18 0.60 24.97 14.93
N LYS A 19 1.15 24.29 13.93
CA LYS A 19 0.34 23.75 12.85
C LYS A 19 -0.64 22.86 13.58
N ALA A 20 -1.91 23.27 13.61
CA ALA A 20 -2.98 22.38 14.04
C ALA A 20 -2.72 21.05 13.33
N ALA A 21 -2.74 19.95 14.09
CA ALA A 21 -2.67 18.63 13.49
C ALA A 21 -3.70 18.62 12.34
N PRO A 22 -3.33 18.10 11.15
CA PRO A 22 -4.29 17.95 10.07
C PRO A 22 -5.55 17.35 10.67
N ARG A 23 -6.68 18.03 10.55
CA ARG A 23 -7.95 17.40 10.91
C ARG A 23 -8.11 16.25 9.92
N ASP A 24 -8.41 15.07 10.42
CA ASP A 24 -8.83 13.97 9.57
C ASP A 24 -10.17 14.37 8.95
N GLU A 25 -10.10 15.05 7.81
CA GLU A 25 -11.27 15.31 6.98
C GLU A 25 -11.89 13.96 6.60
N PRO A 26 -13.23 13.84 6.65
CA PRO A 26 -13.89 12.61 6.26
C PRO A 26 -13.45 12.14 4.87
N LEU A 27 -13.30 10.83 4.69
CA LEU A 27 -13.07 10.26 3.36
C LEU A 27 -14.32 10.46 2.50
N GLU A 28 -14.13 11.00 1.31
CA GLU A 28 -15.17 11.22 0.31
C GLU A 28 -15.05 10.22 -0.86
N ARG A 29 -13.84 9.70 -1.11
CA ARG A 29 -13.56 8.76 -2.21
C ARG A 29 -12.76 7.56 -1.73
N ILE A 30 -13.45 6.42 -1.64
CA ILE A 30 -12.85 5.12 -1.30
C ILE A 30 -12.82 4.27 -2.56
N GLY A 31 -11.62 3.93 -3.02
CA GLY A 31 -11.40 2.92 -4.07
C GLY A 31 -11.28 1.54 -3.46
N PHE A 32 -11.78 0.52 -4.16
CA PHE A 32 -11.61 -0.87 -3.76
C PHE A 32 -11.53 -1.79 -4.98
N GLY A 33 -10.90 -2.95 -4.80
CA GLY A 33 -10.79 -3.95 -5.87
C GLY A 33 -10.32 -5.31 -5.36
N SER A 34 -10.62 -6.35 -6.13
CA SER A 34 -10.22 -7.73 -5.90
C SER A 34 -9.78 -8.39 -7.21
N CYS A 35 -9.38 -9.65 -7.14
CA CYS A 35 -9.13 -10.52 -8.30
C CYS A 35 -8.06 -9.96 -9.25
N TYR A 36 -7.01 -9.39 -8.68
CA TYR A 36 -5.95 -8.76 -9.44
C TYR A 36 -4.89 -9.76 -9.91
N LYS A 37 -4.56 -9.67 -11.20
CA LYS A 37 -3.49 -10.44 -11.83
C LYS A 37 -2.42 -9.48 -12.35
N PRO A 38 -1.33 -9.25 -11.60
CA PRO A 38 -0.27 -8.30 -11.97
C PRO A 38 0.30 -8.48 -13.39
N GLU A 39 0.28 -9.70 -13.91
CA GLU A 39 0.76 -10.04 -15.26
C GLU A 39 -0.18 -9.60 -16.39
N LYS A 40 -1.41 -9.20 -16.09
CA LYS A 40 -2.36 -8.70 -17.09
C LYS A 40 -2.23 -7.18 -17.24
N GLN A 41 -1.87 -6.75 -18.45
CA GLN A 41 -1.96 -5.34 -18.83
C GLN A 41 -3.44 -4.92 -18.89
N THR A 42 -3.76 -3.76 -18.31
CA THR A 42 -5.14 -3.26 -18.26
C THR A 42 -5.17 -1.74 -18.24
N SER A 43 -6.21 -1.14 -18.83
CA SER A 43 -6.47 0.30 -18.73
C SER A 43 -7.06 0.70 -17.37
N LEU A 44 -7.45 -0.27 -16.52
CA LEU A 44 -8.08 -0.06 -15.21
C LEU A 44 -7.35 0.99 -14.36
N TRP A 45 -6.02 0.88 -14.25
CA TRP A 45 -5.23 1.74 -13.38
C TRP A 45 -5.16 3.19 -13.86
N ALA A 46 -5.39 3.45 -15.15
CA ALA A 46 -5.53 4.81 -15.64
C ALA A 46 -6.82 5.46 -15.12
N GLU A 47 -7.93 4.71 -15.07
CA GLU A 47 -9.20 5.18 -14.54
C GLU A 47 -9.17 5.33 -13.02
N VAL A 48 -8.57 4.38 -12.29
CA VAL A 48 -8.37 4.49 -10.84
C VAL A 48 -7.63 5.79 -10.48
N LYS A 49 -6.57 6.14 -11.22
CA LYS A 49 -5.84 7.40 -11.01
C LYS A 49 -6.68 8.65 -11.28
N LYS A 50 -7.60 8.62 -12.25
CA LYS A 50 -8.49 9.76 -12.55
C LYS A 50 -9.53 9.98 -11.44
N LEU A 51 -9.97 8.89 -10.80
CA LEU A 51 -10.91 8.95 -9.68
C LEU A 51 -10.28 9.50 -8.40
N ASP A 52 -8.95 9.60 -8.34
CA ASP A 52 -8.19 10.20 -7.23
C ASP A 52 -8.70 9.71 -5.85
N PRO A 53 -8.61 8.39 -5.58
CA PRO A 53 -9.06 7.84 -4.31
C PRO A 53 -8.25 8.43 -3.16
N GLN A 54 -8.90 8.58 -2.00
CA GLN A 54 -8.24 8.99 -0.74
C GLN A 54 -7.84 7.77 0.10
N LEU A 55 -8.50 6.63 -0.12
CA LEU A 55 -8.25 5.33 0.50
C LEU A 55 -8.40 4.26 -0.59
N TRP A 56 -7.52 3.26 -0.59
CA TRP A 56 -7.68 2.04 -1.37
C TRP A 56 -7.82 0.82 -0.47
N ILE A 57 -8.79 -0.05 -0.77
CA ILE A 57 -9.01 -1.31 -0.07
C ILE A 57 -8.92 -2.47 -1.06
N TRP A 58 -7.87 -3.26 -0.92
CA TRP A 58 -7.76 -4.57 -1.53
C TRP A 58 -8.70 -5.55 -0.82
N LEU A 59 -9.63 -6.14 -1.57
CA LEU A 59 -10.70 -6.99 -1.02
C LEU A 59 -10.37 -8.49 -1.02
N GLY A 60 -9.16 -8.88 -1.45
CA GLY A 60 -8.74 -10.26 -1.61
C GLY A 60 -8.49 -10.64 -3.07
N ASP A 61 -7.92 -11.81 -3.27
CA ASP A 61 -7.32 -12.24 -4.54
C ASP A 61 -6.36 -11.18 -5.08
N ASN A 62 -5.45 -10.69 -4.24
CA ASN A 62 -4.56 -9.60 -4.61
C ASN A 62 -3.47 -10.07 -5.57
N PHE A 63 -3.15 -11.36 -5.51
CA PHE A 63 -2.43 -12.13 -6.52
C PHE A 63 -2.89 -13.59 -6.46
N TYR A 64 -2.53 -14.38 -7.47
CA TYR A 64 -2.94 -15.78 -7.57
C TYR A 64 -1.74 -16.71 -7.44
N ASN A 65 -1.59 -17.34 -6.27
CA ASN A 65 -0.48 -18.27 -6.05
C ASN A 65 -0.61 -19.58 -6.85
N ASP A 66 -1.83 -19.96 -7.20
CA ASP A 66 -2.18 -21.17 -7.93
C ASP A 66 -2.34 -20.94 -9.45
N TRP A 67 -1.97 -19.76 -9.95
CA TRP A 67 -1.94 -19.44 -11.37
C TRP A 67 -0.51 -19.55 -11.91
N VAL A 68 -0.18 -20.70 -12.52
CA VAL A 68 1.17 -21.01 -12.99
C VAL A 68 1.13 -21.35 -14.49
N GLY A 69 1.96 -20.67 -15.28
CA GLY A 69 2.05 -20.93 -16.73
C GLY A 69 0.74 -20.66 -17.49
N GLY A 70 -0.10 -19.76 -17.00
CA GLY A 70 -1.38 -19.40 -17.63
C GLY A 70 -2.52 -20.37 -17.33
N LYS A 71 -2.39 -21.24 -16.32
CA LYS A 71 -3.42 -22.19 -15.89
C LYS A 71 -3.53 -22.21 -14.36
N TYR A 72 -4.73 -22.48 -13.87
CA TYR A 72 -4.94 -22.82 -12.46
C TYR A 72 -4.42 -24.22 -12.18
N ILE A 73 -3.67 -24.36 -11.10
CA ILE A 73 -3.19 -25.65 -10.59
C ILE A 73 -3.80 -25.89 -9.22
N ARG A 74 -4.10 -27.16 -8.90
CA ARG A 74 -4.73 -27.50 -7.62
C ARG A 74 -3.83 -27.24 -6.41
N PHE A 75 -2.51 -27.35 -6.61
CA PHE A 75 -1.52 -27.18 -5.56
C PHE A 75 -0.24 -26.64 -6.19
N ASN A 76 0.26 -25.52 -5.66
CA ASN A 76 1.57 -24.99 -6.00
C ASN A 76 2.58 -25.48 -4.94
N ASP A 77 3.49 -26.36 -5.34
CA ASP A 77 4.51 -26.97 -4.48
C ASP A 77 5.82 -26.16 -4.42
N ASP A 78 5.90 -25.03 -5.10
CA ASP A 78 7.04 -24.11 -4.99
C ASP A 78 7.06 -23.43 -3.61
N PRO A 79 8.05 -23.71 -2.75
CA PRO A 79 8.11 -23.13 -1.41
C PRO A 79 8.31 -21.61 -1.41
N HIS A 80 8.66 -21.01 -2.56
CA HIS A 80 8.84 -19.57 -2.73
C HIS A 80 7.70 -18.89 -3.47
N ALA A 81 6.61 -19.61 -3.77
CA ALA A 81 5.54 -19.09 -4.61
C ALA A 81 4.91 -17.80 -4.06
N PHE A 82 4.64 -17.75 -2.75
CA PHE A 82 4.13 -16.56 -2.07
C PHE A 82 5.10 -15.38 -2.14
N THR A 83 6.38 -15.59 -1.83
CA THR A 83 7.39 -14.52 -1.91
C THR A 83 7.45 -13.94 -3.32
N LYS A 84 7.50 -14.80 -4.34
CA LYS A 84 7.48 -14.39 -5.76
C LYS A 84 6.18 -13.66 -6.12
N GLY A 85 5.04 -14.11 -5.61
CA GLY A 85 3.74 -13.51 -5.82
C GLY A 85 3.65 -12.09 -5.27
N TYR A 86 4.00 -11.91 -3.99
CA TYR A 86 4.03 -10.59 -3.35
C TYR A 86 5.08 -9.66 -3.94
N GLU A 87 6.24 -10.17 -4.37
CA GLU A 87 7.22 -9.35 -5.09
C GLU A 87 6.68 -8.84 -6.43
N LYS A 88 5.94 -9.68 -7.17
CA LYS A 88 5.27 -9.26 -8.41
C LYS A 88 4.17 -8.25 -8.13
N LEU A 89 3.32 -8.48 -7.12
CA LEU A 89 2.29 -7.54 -6.69
C LEU A 89 2.91 -6.19 -6.31
N GLY A 90 3.98 -6.17 -5.50
CA GLY A 90 4.67 -4.94 -5.09
C GLY A 90 5.27 -4.15 -6.25
N LYS A 91 5.62 -4.81 -7.36
CA LYS A 91 6.16 -4.19 -8.59
C LYS A 91 5.08 -3.94 -9.66
N SER A 92 3.82 -4.19 -9.35
CA SER A 92 2.72 -4.13 -10.32
C SER A 92 2.31 -2.70 -10.69
N GLU A 93 1.61 -2.55 -11.81
CA GLU A 93 0.98 -1.28 -12.21
C GLU A 93 -0.01 -0.79 -11.16
N GLY A 94 -0.71 -1.71 -10.48
CA GLY A 94 -1.64 -1.37 -9.41
C GLY A 94 -0.96 -0.73 -8.22
N MET A 95 0.07 -1.37 -7.69
CA MET A 95 0.83 -0.79 -6.59
C MET A 95 1.50 0.53 -7.00
N ALA A 96 1.98 0.65 -8.25
CA ALA A 96 2.50 1.91 -8.77
C ALA A 96 1.44 3.03 -8.84
N ALA A 97 0.21 2.71 -9.24
CA ALA A 97 -0.90 3.66 -9.31
C ALA A 97 -1.31 4.20 -7.93
N LEU A 98 -1.10 3.41 -6.87
CA LEU A 98 -1.45 3.75 -5.49
C LEU A 98 -0.32 4.46 -4.72
N GLN A 99 0.86 4.66 -5.29
CA GLN A 99 2.02 5.27 -4.59
C GLN A 99 1.80 6.69 -4.07
N LYS A 100 0.79 7.41 -4.58
CA LYS A 100 0.44 8.76 -4.09
C LYS A 100 -0.33 8.72 -2.77
N LEU A 101 -0.95 7.59 -2.45
CA LEU A 101 -1.62 7.39 -1.18
C LEU A 101 -0.60 7.28 -0.06
N ARG A 102 -1.02 7.68 1.14
CA ARG A 102 -0.25 7.41 2.35
C ARG A 102 -0.20 5.89 2.61
N PRO A 103 0.87 5.34 3.20
CA PRO A 103 0.95 3.90 3.45
C PRO A 103 -0.23 3.33 4.26
N ASP A 104 -0.74 4.08 5.23
CA ASP A 104 -1.92 3.74 6.04
C ASP A 104 -3.25 3.85 5.28
N HIS A 105 -3.22 4.37 4.05
CA HIS A 105 -4.37 4.52 3.15
C HIS A 105 -4.37 3.51 1.99
N VAL A 106 -3.49 2.50 2.07
CA VAL A 106 -3.53 1.33 1.20
C VAL A 106 -3.75 0.12 2.10
N MET A 107 -5.02 -0.27 2.24
CA MET A 107 -5.45 -1.35 3.11
C MET A 107 -5.68 -2.62 2.29
N ALA A 108 -5.59 -3.77 2.96
CA ALA A 108 -5.85 -5.05 2.33
C ALA A 108 -6.48 -6.06 3.30
N THR A 109 -7.37 -6.86 2.75
CA THR A 109 -7.69 -8.20 3.25
C THR A 109 -7.25 -9.25 2.22
N TRP A 110 -7.40 -10.51 2.58
CA TRP A 110 -7.06 -11.69 1.78
C TRP A 110 -8.33 -12.45 1.37
N ASP A 111 -8.21 -13.26 0.32
CA ASP A 111 -9.16 -14.33 -0.05
C ASP A 111 -8.37 -15.65 -0.27
N ASP A 112 -9.05 -16.72 -0.66
CA ASP A 112 -8.52 -18.07 -0.81
C ASP A 112 -7.22 -18.17 -1.64
N HIS A 113 -7.09 -17.42 -2.74
CA HIS A 113 -5.89 -17.45 -3.58
C HIS A 113 -4.68 -16.73 -2.96
N ASP A 114 -4.91 -15.80 -2.02
CA ASP A 114 -3.86 -15.21 -1.19
C ASP A 114 -3.38 -16.16 -0.07
N PHE A 115 -4.12 -17.25 0.19
CA PHE A 115 -3.74 -18.32 1.12
C PHE A 115 -3.28 -19.61 0.40
N GLY A 116 -3.46 -19.69 -0.92
CA GLY A 116 -2.73 -20.59 -1.81
C GLY A 116 -3.53 -21.71 -2.48
N LYS A 117 -4.82 -21.86 -2.18
CA LYS A 117 -5.66 -22.87 -2.82
C LYS A 117 -7.07 -22.30 -3.00
N ASN A 118 -7.68 -22.56 -4.15
CA ASN A 118 -9.09 -22.26 -4.38
C ASN A 118 -9.97 -22.91 -3.29
N ASP A 119 -10.90 -22.15 -2.74
CA ASP A 119 -11.78 -22.46 -1.60
C ASP A 119 -11.03 -22.85 -0.31
N ALA A 120 -9.91 -22.16 -0.02
CA ALA A 120 -9.14 -22.32 1.21
C ALA A 120 -9.70 -21.57 2.43
#